data_AF-A0A919BQW2-F1
#
_entry.id   AF-A0A919BQW2-F1
#
_cell.length_a   1.000
_cell.length_b   1.000
_cell.length_c   1.000
_cell.angle_alpha   90.00
_cell.angle_beta   90.00
_cell.angle_gamma   90.00
#
_symmetry.space_group_name_H-M   'P 1'
#
loop_
_entity.id
_entity.type
_entity.pdbx_description
1 polymer ?
#
loop_
_entity_poly.entity_id
_entity_poly.type
_entity_poly.pdbx_seq_one_letter_code
_entity_poly.pdbx_strand_id
1 'polypeptide(L)'
;MSDANVRIPEEARDRLAAVAAAEGLSLRAYLARLAETVLTPAERAERAAAAKAALTAWSGYNPTAGEEAALDDELDRRLAQVQRP
;
A
#
# COMPACT_ATOMS: atom_id res chain seq x y z
N MET A 1 -9.64 18.17 13.83
CA MET A 1 -9.23 16.77 14.08
C MET A 1 -8.69 16.71 15.49
N SER A 2 -9.24 15.85 16.35
CA SER A 2 -8.73 15.65 17.71
C SER A 2 -7.42 14.87 17.66
N ASP A 3 -6.43 15.31 18.41
CA ASP A 3 -5.17 14.58 18.53
C ASP A 3 -5.39 13.28 19.31
N ALA A 4 -4.77 12.20 18.83
CA ALA A 4 -4.83 10.88 19.43
C ALA A 4 -3.44 10.48 19.95
N ASN A 5 -3.40 9.90 21.15
CA ASN A 5 -2.17 9.39 21.75
C ASN A 5 -2.02 7.90 21.44
N VAL A 6 -0.95 7.53 20.73
CA VAL A 6 -0.63 6.13 20.40
C VAL A 6 0.62 5.71 21.16
N ARG A 7 0.56 4.57 21.85
CA ARG A 7 1.74 3.97 22.49
C ARG A 7 2.49 3.12 21.47
N ILE A 8 3.77 3.39 21.29
CA ILE A 8 4.68 2.65 20.41
C ILE A 8 6.01 2.41 21.13
N PRO A 9 6.74 1.33 20.81
CA PRO A 9 8.11 1.13 21.27
C PRO A 9 9.00 2.33 20.90
N GLU A 10 9.96 2.63 21.76
CA GLU A 10 10.88 3.76 21.58
C GLU A 10 11.69 3.62 20.29
N GLU A 11 12.17 2.41 20.00
CA GLU A 11 12.94 2.13 18.79
C GLU A 11 12.12 2.38 17.52
N ALA A 12 10.83 2.06 17.54
CA ALA A 12 9.92 2.32 16.42
C ALA A 12 9.68 3.81 16.23
N ARG A 13 9.49 4.56 17.33
CA ARG A 13 9.35 6.03 17.30
C ARG A 13 10.58 6.67 16.66
N ASP A 14 11.77 6.29 17.11
CA ASP A 14 13.02 6.90 16.66
C ASP A 14 13.30 6.58 15.19
N ARG A 15 13.02 5.35 14.77
CA ARG A 15 13.12 4.97 13.36
C ARG A 15 12.19 5.81 12.48
N LEU A 16 10.92 5.98 12.89
CA LEU A 16 9.95 6.80 12.14
C LEU A 16 10.35 8.28 12.13
N ALA A 17 10.87 8.81 13.25
CA ALA A 17 11.35 10.18 13.33
C ALA A 17 12.54 10.41 12.37
N ALA A 18 13.47 9.45 12.28
CA ALA A 18 14.58 9.53 11.34
C ALA A 18 14.10 9.51 9.87
N VAL A 19 13.10 8.69 9.53
CA VAL A 19 12.49 8.68 8.18
C VAL A 19 11.81 10.02 7.89
N ALA A 20 11.00 10.52 8.82
CA ALA A 20 10.34 11.82 8.66
C ALA A 20 11.35 12.96 8.45
N ALA A 21 12.43 12.98 9.22
CA ALA A 21 13.49 13.98 9.09
C ALA A 21 14.23 13.90 7.75
N ALA A 22 14.49 12.69 7.23
CA ALA A 22 15.08 12.50 5.91
C ALA A 22 14.19 13.06 4.78
N GLU A 23 12.88 13.12 5.01
CA GLU A 23 11.89 13.72 4.10
C GLU A 23 11.56 15.18 4.41
N GLY A 24 12.25 15.81 5.38
CA GLY A 24 11.99 17.19 5.79
C GLY A 24 10.66 17.41 6.51
N LEU A 25 10.05 16.33 7.03
CA LEU A 25 8.76 16.35 7.71
C LEU A 25 8.93 16.16 9.23
N SER A 26 7.97 16.69 9.99
CA SER A 26 7.81 16.26 11.39
C SER A 26 7.24 14.84 11.45
N LEU A 27 7.50 14.11 12.54
CA LEU A 27 6.92 12.78 12.76
C LEU A 27 5.39 12.79 12.63
N ARG A 28 4.73 13.82 13.18
CA ARG A 28 3.27 14.00 13.04
C ARG A 28 2.85 14.16 11.59
N ALA A 29 3.51 15.03 10.83
CA ALA A 29 3.18 15.28 9.43
C ALA A 29 3.41 14.02 8.57
N TYR A 30 4.49 13.30 8.84
CA TYR A 30 4.77 12.02 8.21
C TYR A 30 3.68 10.99 8.49
N LEU A 31 3.23 10.85 9.74
CA LEU A 31 2.16 9.92 10.13
C LEU A 31 0.80 10.30 9.52
N ALA A 32 0.48 11.60 9.43
CA ALA A 32 -0.74 12.05 8.77
C ALA A 32 -0.73 11.69 7.27
N ARG A 33 0.37 11.97 6.58
CA ARG A 33 0.56 11.60 5.17
C ARG A 33 0.53 10.08 4.98
N LEU A 34 1.12 9.32 5.91
CA LEU A 34 1.08 7.87 5.87
C LEU A 34 -0.36 7.36 5.98
N ALA A 35 -1.16 7.92 6.88
CA ALA A 35 -2.57 7.55 7.03
C ALA A 35 -3.40 7.86 5.77
N GLU A 36 -3.06 8.93 5.03
CA GLU A 36 -3.72 9.27 3.76
C GLU A 36 -3.34 8.34 2.60
N THR A 37 -2.16 7.73 2.66
CA THR A 37 -1.59 6.95 1.54
C THR A 37 -1.71 5.44 1.74
N VAL A 38 -1.70 4.98 3.00
CA VAL A 38 -1.82 3.56 3.33
C VAL A 38 -3.28 3.15 3.32
N LEU A 39 -3.61 2.32 2.35
CA LEU A 39 -4.94 1.74 2.23
C LEU A 39 -5.11 0.56 3.17
N THR A 40 -6.32 0.42 3.69
CA THR A 40 -6.78 -0.82 4.30
C THR A 40 -6.91 -1.93 3.24
N PRO A 41 -6.95 -3.21 3.65
CA PRO A 41 -7.22 -4.31 2.72
C PRO A 41 -8.54 -4.14 1.95
N ALA A 42 -9.58 -3.59 2.60
CA ALA A 42 -10.88 -3.36 1.97
C ALA A 42 -10.79 -2.25 0.90
N GLU A 43 -10.16 -1.12 1.21
CA GLU A 43 -9.97 -0.03 0.24
C GLU A 43 -9.07 -0.45 -0.93
N ARG A 44 -8.08 -1.32 -0.69
CA ARG A 44 -7.31 -1.95 -1.78
C ARG A 44 -8.20 -2.78 -2.70
N ALA A 45 -9.06 -3.63 -2.14
CA ALA A 45 -9.96 -4.46 -2.92
C ALA A 45 -10.96 -3.62 -3.72
N GLU A 46 -11.52 -2.57 -3.12
CA GLU A 46 -12.41 -1.63 -3.81
C GLU A 46 -11.70 -0.94 -4.98
N ARG A 47 -10.48 -0.45 -4.76
CA ARG A 47 -9.68 0.19 -5.81
C ARG A 47 -9.33 -0.77 -6.94
N ALA A 48 -9.00 -2.01 -6.60
CA ALA A 48 -8.74 -3.07 -7.59
C ALA A 48 -9.99 -3.36 -8.43
N ALA A 49 -11.17 -3.46 -7.80
CA ALA A 49 -12.44 -3.67 -8.50
C ALA A 49 -12.78 -2.49 -9.42
N ALA A 50 -12.60 -1.25 -8.95
CA ALA A 50 -12.80 -0.05 -9.76
C ALA A 50 -11.85 0.02 -10.97
N ALA A 51 -10.57 -0.31 -10.76
CA ALA A 51 -9.59 -0.37 -11.83
C ALA A 51 -9.93 -1.47 -12.86
N LYS A 52 -10.33 -2.66 -12.39
CA LYS A 52 -10.79 -3.75 -13.27
C LYS A 52 -11.99 -3.30 -14.12
N ALA A 53 -12.99 -2.67 -13.50
CA ALA A 53 -14.15 -2.16 -14.23
C ALA A 53 -13.77 -1.12 -15.29
N ALA A 54 -12.87 -0.18 -14.96
CA ALA A 54 -12.38 0.81 -15.91
C ALA A 54 -11.60 0.17 -17.07
N LEU A 55 -10.75 -0.82 -16.78
CA LEU A 55 -10.00 -1.57 -17.78
C LEU A 55 -10.92 -2.40 -18.68
N THR A 56 -11.93 -3.07 -18.13
CA THR A 56 -12.94 -3.78 -18.91
C THR A 56 -13.71 -2.82 -19.81
N ALA A 57 -14.13 -1.66 -19.30
CA ALA A 57 -14.83 -0.66 -20.10
C ALA A 57 -13.95 -0.09 -21.23
N TRP A 58 -12.67 0.10 -20.98
CA TRP A 58 -11.75 0.69 -21.96
C TRP A 58 -11.23 -0.31 -23.00
N SER A 59 -10.93 -1.55 -22.59
CA SER A 59 -10.21 -2.53 -23.42
C SER A 59 -11.04 -3.78 -23.75
N GLY A 60 -12.17 -4.00 -23.08
CA GLY A 60 -12.90 -5.26 -23.11
C GLY A 60 -12.21 -6.39 -22.34
N TYR A 61 -11.03 -6.16 -21.77
CA TYR A 61 -10.29 -7.16 -21.00
C TYR A 61 -11.05 -7.49 -19.71
N ASN A 62 -11.51 -8.74 -19.60
CA ASN A 62 -12.22 -9.26 -18.44
C ASN A 62 -11.66 -10.65 -18.09
N PRO A 63 -10.53 -10.72 -17.40
CA PRO A 63 -9.90 -11.98 -17.04
C PRO A 63 -10.82 -12.79 -16.12
N THR A 64 -10.83 -14.09 -16.35
CA THR A 64 -11.48 -15.07 -15.47
C THR A 64 -10.72 -15.17 -14.15
N ALA A 65 -11.39 -15.66 -13.11
CA ALA A 65 -10.75 -15.86 -11.79
C ALA A 65 -9.49 -16.74 -11.86
N GLY A 66 -9.44 -17.71 -12.79
CA GLY A 66 -8.27 -18.55 -13.00
C GLY A 66 -7.09 -17.81 -13.64
N GLU A 67 -7.36 -16.87 -14.55
CA GLU A 67 -6.33 -16.03 -15.17
C GLU A 67 -5.80 -15.00 -14.18
N GLU A 68 -6.66 -14.44 -13.32
CA GLU A 68 -6.25 -13.54 -12.23
C GLU A 68 -5.32 -14.25 -11.25
N ALA A 69 -5.69 -15.45 -10.79
CA ALA A 69 -4.84 -16.24 -9.90
C ALA A 69 -3.48 -16.56 -10.54
N ALA A 70 -3.46 -16.91 -11.83
CA ALA A 70 -2.22 -17.17 -12.54
C ALA A 70 -1.33 -15.92 -12.68
N LEU A 71 -1.93 -14.73 -12.84
CA LEU A 71 -1.21 -13.46 -12.89
C LEU A 71 -0.66 -13.06 -11.51
N ASP A 72 -1.43 -13.29 -10.44
CA ASP A 72 -0.99 -13.05 -9.06
C ASP A 72 0.18 -13.96 -8.69
N ASP A 73 0.10 -15.26 -8.99
CA ASP A 73 1.20 -16.21 -8.82
C ASP A 73 2.47 -15.77 -9.59
N GLU A 74 2.27 -15.20 -10.79
CA GLU A 74 3.38 -14.68 -11.60
C GLU A 74 4.03 -13.45 -10.95
N LEU A 75 3.19 -12.53 -10.45
CA LEU A 75 3.64 -11.33 -9.78
C LEU A 75 4.42 -11.66 -8.52
N ASP A 76 3.92 -12.58 -7.70
CA ASP A 76 4.58 -13.05 -6.48
C ASP A 76 5.94 -13.70 -6.80
N ARG A 77 5.99 -14.55 -7.83
CA ARG A 77 7.24 -15.15 -8.30
C ARG A 77 8.27 -14.08 -8.68
N ARG A 78 7.86 -13.03 -9.42
CA ARG A 78 8.76 -11.94 -9.82
C ARG A 78 9.21 -11.10 -8.63
N LEU A 79 8.32 -10.77 -7.71
CA LEU A 79 8.66 -10.02 -6.49
C LEU A 79 9.65 -10.80 -5.63
N ALA A 80 9.47 -12.12 -5.49
CA ALA A 80 10.40 -12.98 -4.77
C ALA A 80 11.80 -13.05 -5.44
N GLN A 81 11.88 -12.93 -6.76
CA GLN A 81 13.17 -12.86 -7.48
C GLN A 81 13.90 -11.54 -7.22
N VAL A 82 13.16 -10.42 -7.13
CA VAL A 82 13.74 -9.09 -6.86
C VAL A 82 14.14 -8.93 -5.38
N GLN A 83 13.49 -9.64 -4.47
CA GLN A 83 13.81 -9.62 -3.03
C GLN A 83 14.92 -10.59 -2.62
N ARG A 84 15.43 -11.44 -3.52
CA ARG A 84 16.62 -12.25 -3.24
C ARG A 84 17.88 -11.38 -3.37
N PRO A 85 18.78 -11.36 -2.35
CA PRO A 85 20.01 -10.60 -2.38
C PRO A 85 21.00 -11.09 -3.45
#